data_AF-A0A0K9PP98-F1
#
_entry.id   AF-A0A0K9PP98-F1
#
_cell.length_a   1.000
_cell.length_b   1.000
_cell.length_c   1.000
_cell.angle_alpha   90.00
_cell.angle_beta   90.00
_cell.angle_gamma   90.00
#
_symmetry.space_group_name_H-M   'P 1'
#
loop_
_entity.id
_entity.type
_entity.pdbx_description
1 polymer ?
#
loop_
_entity_poly.entity_id
_entity_poly.type
_entity_poly.pdbx_seq_one_letter_code
_entity_poly.pdbx_strand_id
1 'polypeptide(L)'
;MKTWANWVDQNIDPKRTSVFFVTPSPLHIKSMDWNNPNGIKCAKETDPILNTTIPVDVGTDQRLLTVTARVTESMKVPVRLLNITNLSEYRKDAHTSVHTIRQGKMVTPEQQADPNTFADCIHWCLPGLPDTWNEFLYAWIVSKPL
;
A
#
# COMPACT_ATOMS: atom_id res chain seq x y z
N MET A 1 -2.25 -12.12 13.64
CA MET A 1 -0.92 -11.59 14.00
C MET A 1 -0.18 -12.40 15.06
N LYS A 2 -0.78 -12.79 16.20
CA LYS A 2 -0.08 -13.57 17.25
C LYS A 2 0.58 -14.88 16.75
N THR A 3 -0.11 -15.65 15.91
CA THR A 3 0.44 -16.90 15.34
C THR A 3 1.72 -16.66 14.54
N TRP A 4 1.72 -15.63 13.68
CA TRP A 4 2.89 -15.25 12.89
C TRP A 4 4.03 -14.75 13.79
N ALA A 5 3.73 -13.90 14.77
CA ALA A 5 4.73 -13.38 15.71
C ALA A 5 5.42 -14.51 16.50
N ASN A 6 4.62 -15.46 17.03
CA ASN A 6 5.14 -16.63 17.73
C ASN A 6 6.02 -17.50 16.83
N TRP A 7 5.64 -17.68 15.56
CA TRP A 7 6.46 -18.42 14.61
C TRP A 7 7.79 -17.71 14.36
N VAL A 8 7.77 -16.40 14.14
CA VAL A 8 9.00 -15.61 13.92
C VAL A 8 9.93 -15.72 15.13
N ASP A 9 9.40 -15.53 16.34
CA ASP A 9 10.19 -15.61 17.58
C ASP A 9 10.79 -16.99 17.86
N GLN A 10 10.20 -18.06 17.31
CA GLN A 10 10.68 -19.43 17.49
C GLN A 10 11.66 -19.88 16.40
N ASN A 11 11.61 -19.26 15.21
CA ASN A 11 12.27 -19.81 14.02
C ASN A 11 13.32 -18.88 13.39
N ILE A 12 13.37 -17.60 13.77
CA ILE A 12 14.25 -16.63 13.13
C ILE A 12 15.44 -16.28 14.02
N ASP A 13 16.65 -16.48 13.49
CA ASP A 13 17.89 -15.97 14.07
C ASP A 13 18.13 -14.51 13.63
N PRO A 14 18.03 -13.52 14.53
CA PRO A 14 18.19 -12.10 14.20
C PRO A 14 19.63 -11.73 13.79
N LYS A 15 20.62 -12.58 14.05
CA LYS A 15 22.00 -12.39 13.57
C LYS A 15 22.14 -12.74 12.08
N ARG A 16 21.25 -13.56 11.55
CA ARG A 16 21.29 -14.03 10.16
C ARG A 16 20.21 -13.41 9.28
N THR A 17 19.08 -13.04 9.88
CA THR A 17 17.89 -12.63 9.15
C THR A 17 17.35 -11.29 9.67
N SER A 18 17.02 -10.40 8.74
CA SER A 18 16.25 -9.19 9.04
C SER A 18 14.79 -9.40 8.64
N VAL A 19 13.86 -9.12 9.54
CA VAL A 19 12.42 -9.29 9.28
C VAL A 19 11.77 -7.92 9.06
N PHE A 20 10.99 -7.82 7.99
CA PHE A 20 10.21 -6.63 7.65
C PHE A 20 8.73 -6.99 7.62
N PHE A 21 7.89 -6.03 7.98
CA PHE A 21 6.44 -6.13 7.82
C PHE A 21 5.93 -4.87 7.12
N VAL A 22 5.26 -5.06 5.99
CA VAL A 22 4.68 -3.97 5.20
C VAL A 22 3.30 -3.65 5.75
N THR A 23 3.04 -2.37 6.04
CA THR A 23 1.73 -1.94 6.52
C THR A 23 0.69 -1.97 5.39
N PRO A 24 -0.63 -1.88 5.69
CA PRO A 24 -1.65 -1.99 4.66
C PRO A 24 -1.46 -1.02 3.49
N SER A 25 -1.58 -1.53 2.26
CA SER A 25 -1.73 -0.72 1.05
C SER A 25 -3.16 -0.18 0.99
N PRO A 26 -3.38 1.14 0.81
CA PRO A 26 -4.70 1.73 0.75
C PRO A 26 -5.41 1.43 -0.57
N LEU A 27 -6.71 1.73 -0.59
CA LEU A 27 -7.58 1.67 -1.77
C LEU A 27 -8.02 3.08 -2.17
N HIS A 28 -8.39 3.29 -3.43
CA HIS A 28 -8.93 4.57 -3.92
C HIS A 28 -10.24 4.36 -4.69
N ILE A 29 -11.24 3.76 -4.04
CA ILE A 29 -12.49 3.33 -4.69
C ILE A 29 -13.59 4.42 -4.72
N LYS A 30 -13.42 5.54 -4.04
CA LYS A 30 -14.43 6.60 -3.96
C LYS A 30 -13.79 7.98 -4.00
N SER A 31 -13.98 8.68 -5.12
CA SER A 31 -13.31 9.96 -5.38
C SER A 31 -13.75 11.10 -4.45
N MET A 32 -14.91 10.96 -3.82
CA MET A 32 -15.37 11.87 -2.78
C MET A 32 -14.49 11.88 -1.53
N ASP A 33 -13.74 10.81 -1.27
CA ASP A 33 -12.88 10.70 -0.10
C ASP A 33 -11.70 11.71 -0.17
N TRP A 34 -11.38 12.21 -1.37
CA TRP A 34 -10.46 13.34 -1.60
C TRP A 34 -11.15 14.55 -2.25
N ASN A 35 -12.45 14.74 -1.99
CA ASN A 35 -13.25 15.89 -2.42
C ASN A 35 -13.39 16.07 -3.95
N ASN A 36 -13.37 14.98 -4.74
CA ASN A 36 -13.63 15.02 -6.17
C ASN A 36 -15.00 14.39 -6.54
N PRO A 37 -16.11 15.16 -6.57
CA PRO A 37 -17.44 14.64 -6.92
C PRO A 37 -17.61 14.22 -8.38
N ASN A 38 -16.77 14.73 -9.27
CA ASN A 38 -16.83 14.42 -10.71
C ASN A 38 -15.85 13.30 -11.12
N GLY A 39 -15.11 12.77 -10.14
CA GLY A 39 -14.21 11.62 -10.29
C GLY A 39 -14.99 10.31 -10.47
N ILE A 40 -14.28 9.28 -10.92
CA ILE A 40 -14.81 7.92 -11.01
C ILE A 40 -13.77 7.01 -10.36
N LYS A 41 -14.00 6.66 -9.09
CA LYS A 41 -13.00 5.93 -8.27
C LYS A 41 -11.63 6.62 -8.41
N CYS A 42 -10.56 5.88 -8.67
CA CYS A 42 -9.22 6.39 -9.02
C CYS A 42 -9.02 6.73 -10.50
N ALA A 43 -9.96 6.40 -11.39
CA ALA A 43 -9.67 6.28 -12.83
C ALA A 43 -9.43 7.59 -13.58
N LYS A 44 -9.87 8.72 -13.01
CA LYS A 44 -9.65 10.07 -13.59
C LYS A 44 -8.53 10.84 -12.88
N GLU A 45 -7.87 10.22 -11.92
CA GLU A 45 -6.85 10.87 -11.11
C GLU A 45 -5.48 10.68 -11.79
N THR A 46 -4.80 11.80 -12.07
CA THR A 46 -3.48 11.79 -12.74
C THR A 46 -2.40 12.47 -11.91
N ASP A 47 -2.80 13.17 -10.85
CA ASP A 47 -1.92 13.81 -9.88
C ASP A 47 -2.18 13.24 -8.48
N PRO A 48 -1.15 13.17 -7.61
CA PRO A 48 -1.34 12.83 -6.21
C PRO A 48 -2.19 13.89 -5.48
N ILE A 49 -2.62 13.57 -4.27
CA ILE A 49 -3.17 14.58 -3.35
C ILE A 49 -2.00 15.46 -2.91
N LEU A 50 -2.04 16.74 -3.28
CA LEU A 50 -0.99 17.71 -2.92
C LEU A 50 -1.28 18.45 -1.61
N ASN A 51 -2.54 18.52 -1.20
CA ASN A 51 -2.90 19.19 0.04
C ASN A 51 -2.64 18.27 1.24
N THR A 52 -1.55 18.54 1.95
CA THR A 52 -1.15 17.79 3.17
C THR A 52 -1.68 18.41 4.46
N THR A 53 -2.45 19.51 4.40
CA THR A 53 -3.01 20.13 5.62
C THR A 53 -4.25 19.42 6.12
N ILE A 54 -4.91 18.65 5.26
CA ILE A 54 -6.12 17.88 5.58
C ILE A 54 -5.73 16.41 5.57
N PRO A 55 -5.98 15.66 6.65
CA PRO A 55 -5.79 14.22 6.66
C PRO A 55 -6.61 13.56 5.56
N VAL A 56 -5.97 12.67 4.80
CA VAL A 56 -6.65 11.83 3.80
C VAL A 56 -7.27 10.64 4.51
N ASP A 57 -8.54 10.35 4.24
CA ASP A 57 -9.22 9.14 4.71
C ASP A 57 -9.91 8.46 3.53
N VAL A 58 -9.28 7.40 3.03
CA VAL A 58 -9.79 6.56 1.94
C VAL A 58 -10.34 5.22 2.45
N GLY A 59 -10.68 5.15 3.74
CA GLY A 59 -11.29 3.98 4.36
C GLY A 59 -10.30 2.89 4.78
N THR A 60 -9.01 3.19 4.87
CA THR A 60 -8.02 2.24 5.39
C THR A 60 -8.30 1.91 6.86
N ASP A 61 -8.36 0.63 7.22
CA ASP A 61 -8.58 0.23 8.62
C ASP A 61 -7.32 0.47 9.48
N GLN A 62 -7.23 1.66 10.07
CA GLN A 62 -6.13 2.08 10.95
C GLN A 62 -5.97 1.20 12.19
N ARG A 63 -6.98 0.40 12.57
CA ARG A 63 -6.85 -0.58 13.66
C ARG A 63 -5.86 -1.67 13.29
N LEU A 64 -5.77 -2.06 12.01
CA LEU A 64 -4.78 -3.04 11.56
C LEU A 64 -3.36 -2.50 11.70
N LEU A 65 -3.14 -1.22 11.37
CA LEU A 65 -1.84 -0.57 11.58
C LEU A 65 -1.46 -0.57 13.07
N THR A 66 -2.41 -0.20 13.93
CA THR A 66 -2.22 -0.19 15.39
C THR A 66 -1.92 -1.59 15.95
N VAL A 67 -2.65 -2.61 15.53
CA VAL A 67 -2.45 -4.00 15.96
C VAL A 67 -1.10 -4.52 15.49
N THR A 68 -0.73 -4.25 14.23
CA THR A 68 0.57 -4.64 13.67
C THR A 68 1.70 -4.01 14.47
N ALA A 69 1.66 -2.69 14.69
CA ALA A 69 2.69 -1.98 15.44
C ALA A 69 2.88 -2.55 16.85
N ARG A 70 1.78 -2.69 17.60
CA ARG A 70 1.81 -3.26 18.96
C ARG A 70 2.38 -4.68 18.99
N VAL A 71 1.98 -5.53 18.04
CA VAL A 71 2.48 -6.91 17.99
C VAL A 71 3.98 -6.92 17.68
N THR A 72 4.42 -6.19 16.65
CA THR A 72 5.83 -6.18 16.24
C THR A 72 6.76 -5.57 17.28
N GLU A 73 6.30 -4.58 18.06
CA GLU A 73 7.07 -3.99 19.16
C GLU A 73 7.23 -4.96 20.34
N SER A 74 6.30 -5.89 20.52
CA SER A 74 6.31 -6.86 21.62
C SER A 74 7.09 -8.15 21.32
N MET A 75 7.61 -8.30 20.10
CA MET A 75 8.31 -9.52 19.65
C MET A 75 9.75 -9.58 20.16
N LYS A 76 10.26 -10.80 20.33
CA LYS A 76 11.68 -11.02 20.69
C LYS A 76 12.60 -10.75 19.50
N VAL A 77 12.20 -11.17 18.31
CA VAL A 77 12.92 -10.90 17.06
C VAL A 77 12.55 -9.50 16.58
N PRO A 78 13.53 -8.60 16.35
CA PRO A 78 13.24 -7.26 15.86
C PRO A 78 12.58 -7.30 14.48
N VAL A 79 11.40 -6.71 14.36
CA VAL A 79 10.70 -6.51 13.09
C VAL A 79 10.73 -5.04 12.73
N ARG A 80 11.11 -4.72 11.49
CA ARG A 80 11.02 -3.37 10.94
C ARG A 80 9.69 -3.19 10.21
N LEU A 81 8.90 -2.20 10.63
CA LEU A 81 7.70 -1.82 9.91
C LEU A 81 8.08 -0.93 8.72
N LEU A 82 7.72 -1.37 7.52
CA LEU A 82 7.69 -0.50 6.34
C LEU A 82 6.33 0.20 6.36
N ASN A 83 6.27 1.34 7.05
CA ASN A 83 5.06 2.15 7.18
C ASN A 83 4.77 2.92 5.89
N ILE A 84 4.12 2.22 4.96
CA ILE A 84 3.78 2.74 3.63
C ILE A 84 2.38 3.35 3.57
N THR A 85 1.56 3.18 4.61
CA THR A 85 0.11 3.41 4.51
C THR A 85 -0.23 4.87 4.20
N ASN A 86 0.14 5.79 5.09
CA ASN A 86 -0.24 7.20 4.96
C ASN A 86 0.32 7.83 3.68
N LEU A 87 1.61 7.61 3.36
CA LEU A 87 2.19 8.14 2.11
C LEU A 87 1.51 7.58 0.86
N SER A 88 0.98 6.35 0.93
CA SER A 88 0.30 5.72 -0.20
C SER A 88 -1.12 6.24 -0.38
N GLU A 89 -1.76 6.75 0.68
CA GLU A 89 -3.10 7.37 0.61
C GLU A 89 -3.08 8.68 -0.19
N TYR A 90 -1.91 9.33 -0.32
CA TYR A 90 -1.77 10.50 -1.19
C TYR A 90 -1.68 10.14 -2.68
N ARG A 91 -1.52 8.86 -3.03
CA ARG A 91 -1.18 8.41 -4.39
C ARG A 91 -2.37 7.89 -5.18
N LYS A 92 -3.49 8.61 -5.13
CA LYS A 92 -4.70 8.29 -5.92
C LYS A 92 -4.46 8.15 -7.44
N ASP A 93 -3.36 8.70 -7.95
CA ASP A 93 -2.88 8.69 -9.33
C ASP A 93 -2.18 7.39 -9.77
N ALA A 94 -1.69 6.58 -8.83
CA ALA A 94 -0.71 5.54 -9.14
C ALA A 94 -1.30 4.15 -9.40
N HIS A 95 -2.63 4.01 -9.35
CA HIS A 95 -3.32 2.73 -9.56
C HIS A 95 -3.34 2.31 -11.03
N THR A 96 -3.50 1.01 -11.26
CA THR A 96 -3.65 0.47 -12.63
C THR A 96 -4.93 0.91 -13.31
N SER A 97 -5.98 1.24 -12.54
CA SER A 97 -7.27 1.69 -13.07
C SER A 97 -7.82 0.65 -14.06
N VAL A 98 -8.18 1.04 -15.27
CA VAL A 98 -8.64 0.15 -16.34
C VAL A 98 -7.50 -0.40 -17.20
N HIS A 99 -6.25 0.03 -16.97
CA HIS A 99 -5.07 -0.38 -17.73
C HIS A 99 -4.43 -1.64 -17.13
N THR A 100 -5.26 -2.67 -16.95
CA THR A 100 -4.91 -3.92 -16.28
C THR A 100 -5.50 -5.12 -17.02
N ILE A 101 -5.34 -6.31 -16.43
CA ILE A 101 -5.93 -7.55 -16.89
C ILE A 101 -7.14 -7.93 -16.04
N ARG A 102 -8.11 -8.61 -16.67
CA ARG A 102 -9.21 -9.29 -15.98
C ARG A 102 -9.29 -10.71 -16.51
N GLN A 103 -9.27 -11.70 -15.61
CA GLN A 103 -9.27 -13.12 -15.95
C GLN A 103 -8.15 -13.49 -16.96
N GLY A 104 -6.95 -12.91 -16.78
CA GLY A 104 -5.77 -13.19 -17.59
C GLY A 104 -5.71 -12.50 -18.96
N LYS A 105 -6.64 -11.61 -19.30
CA LYS A 105 -6.65 -10.87 -20.56
C LYS A 105 -6.73 -9.36 -20.32
N MET A 106 -6.15 -8.58 -21.22
CA MET A 106 -6.28 -7.12 -21.19
C MET A 106 -7.75 -6.71 -21.24
N VAL A 107 -8.10 -5.72 -20.40
CA VAL A 107 -9.42 -5.07 -20.44
C VAL A 107 -9.60 -4.41 -21.82
N THR A 108 -10.73 -4.70 -22.49
CA THR A 108 -10.99 -4.22 -23.87
C THR A 108 -11.29 -2.71 -23.89
N PRO A 109 -11.19 -2.02 -25.04
CA PRO A 109 -11.53 -0.60 -25.14
C PRO A 109 -12.93 -0.26 -24.60
N GLU A 110 -13.92 -1.13 -24.84
CA GLU A 110 -15.30 -0.95 -24.36
C GLU A 110 -15.38 -1.06 -22.84
N GLN A 111 -14.58 -1.95 -22.24
CA GLN A 111 -14.51 -2.10 -20.79
C GLN A 111 -13.72 -0.96 -20.14
N GLN A 112 -12.65 -0.49 -20.79
CA GLN A 112 -11.89 0.68 -20.33
C GLN A 112 -12.74 1.95 -20.33
N ALA A 113 -13.72 2.05 -21.24
CA ALA A 113 -14.68 3.15 -21.28
C ALA A 113 -15.68 3.16 -20.09
N ASP A 114 -15.78 2.08 -19.31
CA ASP A 114 -16.59 2.00 -18.08
C ASP A 114 -15.71 1.76 -16.83
N PRO A 115 -14.95 2.77 -16.39
CA PRO A 115 -14.11 2.65 -15.20
C PRO A 115 -14.91 2.42 -13.91
N ASN A 116 -16.19 2.80 -13.86
CA ASN A 116 -17.00 2.55 -12.68
C ASN A 116 -17.15 1.04 -12.42
N THR A 117 -17.27 0.23 -13.48
CA THR A 117 -17.33 -1.22 -13.38
C THR A 117 -15.94 -1.87 -13.39
N PHE A 118 -15.01 -1.37 -14.20
CA PHE A 118 -13.77 -2.10 -14.54
C PHE A 118 -12.48 -1.56 -13.90
N ALA A 119 -12.48 -0.38 -13.26
CA ALA A 119 -11.26 0.15 -12.67
C ALA A 119 -10.82 -0.66 -11.43
N ASP A 120 -9.56 -1.06 -11.45
CA ASP A 120 -8.81 -1.59 -10.32
C ASP A 120 -8.13 -0.44 -9.58
N CYS A 121 -8.67 -0.10 -8.41
CA CYS A 121 -8.13 0.91 -7.50
C CYS A 121 -7.51 0.27 -6.25
N ILE A 122 -6.91 -0.91 -6.45
CA ILE A 122 -6.21 -1.71 -5.44
C ILE A 122 -4.74 -1.86 -5.85
N HIS A 123 -4.49 -2.31 -7.09
CA HIS A 123 -3.15 -2.56 -7.60
C HIS A 123 -2.51 -1.29 -8.19
N TRP A 124 -1.18 -1.30 -8.26
CA TRP A 124 -0.36 -0.15 -8.64
C TRP A 124 0.33 -0.39 -9.99
N CYS A 125 0.46 0.66 -10.79
CA CYS A 125 1.32 0.64 -11.97
C CYS A 125 2.79 0.42 -11.58
N LEU A 126 3.56 -0.14 -12.51
CA LEU A 126 5.02 -0.24 -12.44
C LEU A 126 5.63 0.32 -13.75
N PRO A 127 6.65 1.20 -13.69
CA PRO A 127 7.19 1.85 -12.49
C PRO A 127 6.12 2.71 -11.78
N GLY A 128 6.24 2.87 -10.46
CA GLY A 128 5.21 3.53 -9.65
C GLY A 128 5.44 3.49 -8.14
N LEU A 129 4.36 3.64 -7.37
CA LEU A 129 4.41 3.72 -5.91
C LEU A 129 5.14 2.56 -5.21
N PRO A 130 5.02 1.28 -5.65
CA PRO A 130 5.78 0.19 -5.05
C PRO A 130 7.30 0.36 -5.13
N ASP A 131 7.82 1.17 -6.07
CA ASP A 131 9.25 1.47 -6.15
C ASP A 131 9.70 2.25 -4.91
N THR A 132 8.93 3.24 -4.47
CA THR A 132 9.19 3.98 -3.20
C THR A 132 9.14 3.05 -1.98
N TRP A 133 8.26 2.06 -1.97
CA TRP A 133 8.24 1.08 -0.87
C TRP A 133 9.53 0.26 -0.83
N ASN A 134 10.04 -0.12 -2.00
CA ASN A 134 11.30 -0.82 -2.15
C ASN A 134 12.51 0.08 -1.82
N GLU A 135 12.43 1.39 -2.03
CA GLU A 135 13.46 2.33 -1.58
C GLU A 135 13.61 2.34 -0.05
N PHE A 136 12.51 2.24 0.72
CA PHE A 136 12.59 2.09 2.18
C PHE A 136 13.26 0.78 2.57
N LEU A 137 12.90 -0.33 1.93
CA LEU A 137 13.52 -1.62 2.17
C LEU A 137 15.03 -1.57 1.86
N TYR A 138 15.39 -1.02 0.71
CA TYR A 138 16.77 -0.83 0.28
C TYR A 138 17.56 -0.01 1.30
N ALA A 139 17.06 1.17 1.69
CA ALA A 139 17.70 2.04 2.68
C ALA A 139 17.96 1.29 4.00
N TRP A 140 16.99 0.50 4.48
CA TRP A 140 17.18 -0.31 5.69
C TRP A 140 18.26 -1.37 5.52
N ILE A 141 18.28 -2.08 4.40
CA ILE A 141 19.25 -3.13 4.14
C ILE A 141 20.67 -2.56 4.10
N VAL A 142 20.89 -1.44 3.38
CA VAL A 142 22.23 -0.85 3.24
C VAL A 142 22.69 -0.08 4.48
N SER A 143 21.76 0.32 5.36
CA SER A 143 22.08 1.02 6.62
C SER A 143 22.61 0.12 7.74
N LYS A 144 22.47 -1.22 7.63
CA LYS A 144 23.00 -2.12 8.65
C LYS A 144 24.53 -2.19 8.55
N PRO A 145 25.27 -1.88 9.64
CA PRO A 145 26.71 -2.15 9.67
C PRO A 145 26.94 -3.67 9.51
N LEU A 146 27.97 -4.02 8.74
CA LEU A 146 28.48 -5.39 8.65
C LEU A 146 28.87 -5.95 10.02
#